data_AF-A0A1E4RIY9-F1
#
_entry.id   AF-A0A1E4RIY9-F1
#
_cell.length_a   1.000
_cell.length_b   1.000
_cell.length_c   1.000
_cell.angle_alpha   90.00
_cell.angle_beta   90.00
_cell.angle_gamma   90.00
#
_symmetry.space_group_name_H-M   'P 1'
#
loop_
_entity.id
_entity.type
_entity.pdbx_description
1 polymer ?
#
loop_
_entity_poly.entity_id
_entity_poly.type
_entity_poly.pdbx_seq_one_letter_code
_entity_poly.pdbx_strand_id
1 'polypeptide(L)'
;MTEGLQLIHSSTGVPWWALIPLTTFALRSVWTLPLAIMQRVKSRKQNELIPVVAATNPVAKLNLAKKAQVAKAQAERGSESLKNKDATSNDILAVQSPLATMKYEQILLLAAKETNKRRKSLFKQHNVQGWKLLILPAFQFPLWVCMSLTMRDLCGWTSWDTMSKKPLDPSLYSEGIAWFSDLTTYDSLHVFPIALGIVALCNAEFMMKTHQLLRPRTKRRSLRPTVSDALGNMSKMSVAILMAISMHAPMALVLYWTSSQAYSLVQNILLQTMLPINYTPERLIDYKKLKAPDSKPVINQESRSNL
;
A
#
# COMPACT_ATOMS: atom_id res chain seq x y z
N MET A 1 3.66 27.86 -1.11
CA MET A 1 2.31 27.22 -1.17
C MET A 1 1.30 28.02 -0.38
N THR A 2 1.60 28.42 0.86
CA THR A 2 0.70 29.21 1.71
C THR A 2 0.24 30.53 1.08
N GLU A 3 1.17 31.34 0.55
CA GLU A 3 0.84 32.57 -0.20
C GLU A 3 -0.06 32.30 -1.42
N GLY A 4 0.18 31.19 -2.13
CA GLY A 4 -0.64 30.79 -3.28
C GLY A 4 -2.08 30.47 -2.88
N LEU A 5 -2.29 29.84 -1.71
CA LEU A 5 -3.64 29.59 -1.18
C LEU A 5 -4.32 30.90 -0.76
N GLN A 6 -3.60 31.83 -0.15
CA GLN A 6 -4.14 33.16 0.20
C GLN A 6 -4.51 33.99 -1.03
N LEU A 7 -3.73 33.88 -2.11
CA LEU A 7 -4.06 34.52 -3.38
C LEU A 7 -5.35 33.92 -3.98
N ILE A 8 -5.50 32.60 -3.94
CA ILE A 8 -6.73 31.94 -4.41
C ILE A 8 -7.92 32.35 -3.53
N HIS A 9 -7.74 32.40 -2.21
CA HIS A 9 -8.76 32.86 -1.26
C HIS A 9 -9.23 34.28 -1.59
N SER A 10 -8.30 35.22 -1.67
CA SER A 10 -8.60 36.64 -1.92
C SER A 10 -9.17 36.91 -3.31
N SER A 11 -8.77 36.14 -4.33
CA SER A 11 -9.29 36.30 -5.70
C SER A 11 -10.63 35.64 -5.94
N THR A 12 -10.93 34.52 -5.27
CA THR A 12 -12.18 33.77 -5.47
C THR A 12 -13.26 34.09 -4.44
N GLY A 13 -12.88 34.60 -3.26
CA GLY A 13 -13.79 34.85 -2.14
C GLY A 13 -14.39 33.59 -1.53
N VAL A 14 -13.84 32.40 -1.83
CA VAL A 14 -14.33 31.13 -1.32
C VAL A 14 -13.86 30.95 0.12
N PRO A 15 -14.75 30.72 1.10
CA PRO A 15 -14.35 30.64 2.51
C PRO A 15 -13.36 29.49 2.77
N TRP A 16 -12.47 29.66 3.74
CA TRP A 16 -11.40 28.70 4.04
C TRP A 16 -11.89 27.26 4.27
N TRP A 17 -13.05 27.07 4.92
CA TRP A 17 -13.62 25.74 5.14
C TRP A 17 -13.96 24.99 3.84
N ALA A 18 -14.26 25.70 2.75
CA ALA A 18 -14.53 25.11 1.44
C ALA A 18 -13.26 25.03 0.58
N LEU A 19 -12.40 26.06 0.67
CA LEU A 19 -11.17 26.15 -0.10
C LEU A 19 -10.19 25.03 0.24
N ILE A 20 -10.05 24.66 1.52
CA ILE A 20 -9.12 23.62 1.98
C ILE A 20 -9.47 22.25 1.36
N PRO A 21 -10.71 21.72 1.48
CA PRO A 21 -11.09 20.49 0.79
C PRO A 21 -10.98 20.60 -0.74
N LEU A 22 -11.39 21.72 -1.34
CA LEU A 22 -11.38 21.89 -2.79
C LEU A 22 -9.97 21.82 -3.37
N THR A 23 -9.03 22.55 -2.76
CA THR A 23 -7.61 22.55 -3.17
C THR A 23 -6.98 21.18 -2.95
N THR A 24 -7.35 20.48 -1.88
CA THR A 24 -6.93 19.09 -1.64
C THR A 24 -7.40 18.18 -2.77
N PHE A 25 -8.68 18.21 -3.13
CA PHE A 25 -9.22 17.38 -4.22
C PHE A 25 -8.58 17.73 -5.57
N ALA A 26 -8.36 19.01 -5.86
CA ALA A 26 -7.72 19.47 -7.08
C ALA A 26 -6.27 18.96 -7.19
N LEU A 27 -5.44 19.21 -6.17
CA LEU A 27 -4.04 18.76 -6.13
C LEU A 27 -3.93 17.25 -6.25
N ARG A 28 -4.81 16.51 -5.56
CA ARG A 28 -4.79 15.06 -5.62
C ARG A 28 -5.26 14.51 -6.96
N SER A 29 -6.24 15.14 -7.60
CA SER A 29 -6.74 14.74 -8.93
C SER A 29 -5.72 15.00 -10.03
N VAL A 30 -5.01 16.13 -9.97
CA VAL A 30 -4.01 16.49 -10.99
C VAL A 30 -2.71 15.72 -10.80
N TRP A 31 -2.21 15.64 -9.56
CA TRP A 31 -0.87 15.11 -9.30
C TRP A 31 -0.86 13.62 -8.95
N THR A 32 -1.72 13.21 -8.03
CA THR A 32 -1.64 11.85 -7.44
C THR A 32 -2.46 10.82 -8.18
N LEU A 33 -3.61 11.21 -8.78
CA LEU A 33 -4.50 10.27 -9.45
C LEU A 33 -3.88 9.63 -10.70
N PRO A 34 -3.19 10.34 -11.61
CA PRO A 34 -2.56 9.71 -12.76
C PRO A 34 -1.49 8.72 -12.34
N LEU A 35 -0.68 9.08 -11.33
CA LEU A 35 0.32 8.19 -10.73
C LEU A 35 -0.32 6.95 -10.10
N ALA A 36 -1.45 7.11 -9.41
CA ALA A 36 -2.20 6.01 -8.83
C ALA A 36 -2.74 5.06 -9.91
N ILE A 37 -3.25 5.57 -11.03
CA ILE A 37 -3.69 4.76 -12.18
C ILE A 37 -2.50 3.98 -12.76
N MET A 38 -1.36 4.64 -13.01
CA MET A 38 -0.16 3.97 -13.52
C MET A 38 0.35 2.89 -12.57
N GLN A 39 0.36 3.16 -11.26
CA GLN A 39 0.73 2.20 -10.22
C GLN A 39 -0.24 1.01 -10.22
N ARG A 40 -1.55 1.28 -10.34
CA ARG A 40 -2.61 0.28 -10.41
C ARG A 40 -2.42 -0.67 -11.59
N VAL A 41 -2.19 -0.13 -12.79
CA VAL A 41 -1.93 -0.92 -14.00
C VAL A 41 -0.70 -1.81 -13.84
N LYS A 42 0.40 -1.28 -13.28
CA LYS A 42 1.61 -2.07 -13.00
C LYS A 42 1.34 -3.17 -11.97
N SER A 43 0.57 -2.86 -10.93
CA SER A 43 0.21 -3.84 -9.89
C SER A 43 -0.66 -4.98 -10.45
N ARG A 44 -1.59 -4.70 -11.39
CA ARG A 44 -2.32 -5.73 -12.15
C ARG A 44 -1.38 -6.66 -12.88
N LYS A 45 -0.44 -6.10 -13.63
CA LYS A 45 0.50 -6.91 -14.39
C LYS A 45 1.45 -7.71 -13.49
N GLN A 46 1.85 -7.18 -12.33
CA GLN A 46 2.58 -7.96 -11.33
C GLN A 46 1.73 -9.14 -10.83
N ASN A 47 0.46 -8.90 -10.51
CA ASN A 47 -0.44 -9.91 -9.98
C ASN A 47 -0.65 -11.09 -10.93
N GLU A 48 -0.69 -10.84 -12.24
CA GLU A 48 -0.71 -11.88 -13.28
C GLU A 48 0.54 -12.77 -13.27
N LEU A 49 1.71 -12.21 -12.92
CA LEU A 49 3.00 -12.92 -12.94
C LEU A 49 3.31 -13.64 -11.61
N ILE A 50 2.67 -13.26 -10.50
CA ILE A 50 2.83 -13.90 -9.19
C ILE A 50 2.66 -15.44 -9.25
N PRO A 51 1.64 -16.02 -9.89
CA PRO A 51 1.49 -17.49 -9.95
C PRO A 51 2.67 -18.19 -10.66
N VAL A 52 3.21 -17.61 -11.73
CA VAL A 52 4.38 -18.14 -12.45
C VAL A 52 5.61 -18.17 -11.54
N VAL A 53 5.79 -17.10 -10.77
CA VAL A 53 6.86 -17.00 -9.77
C VAL A 53 6.65 -18.02 -8.64
N ALA A 54 5.41 -18.19 -8.18
CA ALA A 54 5.06 -19.15 -7.13
C ALA A 54 5.36 -20.60 -7.53
N ALA A 55 5.04 -20.98 -8.78
CA ALA A 55 5.33 -22.30 -9.33
C ALA A 55 6.84 -22.59 -9.46
N THR A 56 7.67 -21.55 -9.58
CA THR A 56 9.13 -21.71 -9.73
C THR A 56 9.81 -22.20 -8.44
N ASN A 57 9.26 -21.90 -7.27
CA ASN A 57 9.86 -22.24 -5.98
C ASN A 57 10.03 -23.75 -5.71
N PRO A 58 8.98 -24.59 -5.82
CA PRO A 58 9.12 -26.04 -5.64
C PRO A 58 10.08 -26.64 -6.68
N VAL A 59 10.04 -26.18 -7.93
CA VAL A 59 10.92 -26.67 -9.00
C VAL A 59 12.39 -26.35 -8.70
N ALA A 60 12.70 -25.13 -8.26
CA ALA A 60 14.07 -24.75 -7.89
C ALA A 60 14.59 -25.59 -6.70
N LYS A 61 13.76 -25.83 -5.69
CA LYS A 61 14.11 -26.69 -4.55
C LYS A 61 14.41 -28.12 -4.98
N LEU A 62 13.54 -28.72 -5.80
CA LEU A 62 13.71 -30.08 -6.28
C LEU A 62 14.97 -30.22 -7.16
N ASN A 63 15.21 -29.27 -8.06
CA ASN A 63 16.38 -29.30 -8.94
C ASN A 63 17.69 -29.14 -8.16
N LEU A 64 17.74 -28.24 -7.17
CA LEU A 64 18.92 -28.09 -6.32
C LEU A 64 19.15 -29.30 -5.41
N ALA A 65 18.10 -29.86 -4.83
CA ALA A 65 18.19 -31.08 -4.03
C ALA A 65 18.73 -32.26 -4.85
N LYS A 66 18.23 -32.46 -6.08
CA LYS A 66 18.75 -33.47 -7.00
C LYS A 66 20.23 -33.26 -7.32
N LYS A 67 20.64 -32.02 -7.63
CA LYS A 67 22.05 -31.71 -7.92
C LYS A 67 22.97 -31.93 -6.71
N ALA A 68 22.52 -31.59 -5.50
CA ALA A 68 23.27 -31.84 -4.28
C ALA A 68 23.43 -33.34 -3.98
N GLN A 69 22.38 -34.13 -4.21
CA GLN A 69 22.45 -35.59 -4.08
C GLN A 69 23.43 -36.22 -5.08
N VAL A 70 23.40 -35.79 -6.34
CA VAL A 70 24.35 -36.27 -7.37
C VAL A 70 25.78 -35.88 -7.02
N ALA A 71 26.01 -34.63 -6.60
CA ALA A 71 27.35 -34.16 -6.19
C ALA A 71 27.88 -34.96 -4.98
N LYS A 72 27.01 -35.29 -4.02
CA LYS A 72 27.38 -36.12 -2.88
C LYS A 72 27.79 -37.54 -3.30
N ALA A 73 27.00 -38.18 -4.17
CA ALA A 73 27.34 -39.51 -4.69
C ALA A 73 28.65 -39.51 -5.50
N GLN A 74 28.93 -38.44 -6.25
CA GLN A 74 30.20 -38.26 -6.97
C GLN A 74 31.38 -38.03 -6.02
N ALA A 75 31.20 -37.25 -4.95
CA ALA A 75 32.22 -37.04 -3.94
C ALA A 75 32.56 -38.35 -3.18
N GLU A 76 31.55 -39.15 -2.83
CA GLU A 76 31.75 -40.47 -2.21
C GLU A 76 32.57 -41.39 -3.12
N ARG A 77 32.17 -41.54 -4.40
CA ARG A 77 32.94 -42.31 -5.39
C ARG A 77 34.36 -41.79 -5.60
N GLY A 78 34.52 -40.47 -5.71
CA GLY A 78 35.83 -39.86 -5.89
C GLY A 78 36.74 -40.10 -4.68
N SER A 79 36.18 -40.05 -3.46
CA SER A 79 36.91 -40.36 -2.21
C SER A 79 37.37 -41.82 -2.13
N GLU A 80 36.60 -42.77 -2.68
CA GLU A 80 37.00 -44.18 -2.76
C GLU A 80 38.13 -44.37 -3.78
N SER A 81 38.04 -43.73 -4.94
CA SER A 81 39.10 -43.75 -5.96
C SER A 81 40.42 -43.13 -5.46
N LEU A 82 40.34 -42.04 -4.67
CA LEU A 82 41.47 -41.44 -3.95
C LEU A 82 42.15 -42.40 -2.97
N LYS A 83 41.38 -43.24 -2.27
CA LYS A 83 41.96 -44.27 -1.39
C LYS A 83 42.67 -45.38 -2.17
N ASN A 84 42.15 -45.73 -3.35
CA ASN A 84 42.70 -46.77 -4.21
C ASN A 84 43.88 -46.31 -5.08
N LYS A 85 44.29 -45.03 -5.00
CA LYS A 85 45.34 -44.40 -5.83
C LYS A 85 45.07 -44.37 -7.34
N ASP A 86 43.84 -44.66 -7.77
CA ASP A 86 43.40 -44.61 -9.17
C ASP A 86 42.65 -43.30 -9.51
N ALA A 87 42.88 -42.25 -8.72
CA ALA A 87 42.08 -41.03 -8.76
C ALA A 87 42.34 -40.17 -10.00
N THR A 88 41.26 -39.81 -10.68
CA THR A 88 41.30 -38.88 -11.81
C THR A 88 41.18 -37.44 -11.29
N SER A 89 41.68 -36.45 -12.04
CA SER A 89 41.48 -35.03 -11.70
C SER A 89 40.00 -34.64 -11.48
N ASN A 90 39.07 -35.29 -12.19
CA ASN A 90 37.63 -35.09 -12.02
C ASN A 90 37.10 -35.60 -10.66
N ASP A 91 37.69 -36.66 -10.12
CA ASP A 91 37.30 -37.24 -8.83
C ASP A 91 37.73 -36.32 -7.68
N ILE A 92 38.90 -35.69 -7.80
CA ILE A 92 39.40 -34.70 -6.85
C ILE A 92 38.48 -33.46 -6.83
N LEU A 93 38.07 -32.97 -8.01
CA LEU A 93 37.13 -31.84 -8.14
C LEU A 93 35.75 -32.18 -7.58
N ALA A 94 35.28 -33.42 -7.74
CA ALA A 94 34.00 -33.88 -7.20
C ALA A 94 34.01 -33.89 -5.65
N VAL A 95 35.09 -34.40 -5.05
CA VAL A 95 35.28 -34.41 -3.58
C VAL A 95 35.35 -33.00 -3.00
N GLN A 96 35.97 -32.06 -3.71
CA GLN A 96 36.06 -30.66 -3.29
C GLN A 96 34.81 -29.84 -3.59
N SER A 97 33.80 -30.42 -4.25
CA SER A 97 32.63 -29.66 -4.68
C SER A 97 31.81 -29.15 -3.47
N PRO A 98 31.57 -27.83 -3.36
CA PRO A 98 30.85 -27.27 -2.20
C PRO A 98 29.39 -27.75 -2.15
N LEU A 99 28.85 -28.21 -3.28
CA LEU A 99 27.49 -28.71 -3.40
C LEU A 99 27.28 -30.08 -2.72
N ALA A 100 28.33 -30.90 -2.62
CA ALA A 100 28.29 -32.19 -1.93
C ALA A 100 28.17 -32.03 -0.40
N THR A 101 28.75 -30.97 0.16
CA THR A 101 28.78 -30.68 1.60
C THR A 101 27.63 -29.78 2.07
N MET A 102 26.75 -29.34 1.16
CA MET A 102 25.69 -28.36 1.47
C MET A 102 24.62 -28.90 2.43
N LYS A 103 24.33 -28.13 3.48
CA LYS A 103 23.23 -28.41 4.42
C LYS A 103 21.86 -28.13 3.77
N TYR A 104 20.81 -28.79 4.24
CA TYR A 104 19.43 -28.59 3.77
C TYR A 104 18.97 -27.12 3.82
N GLU A 105 19.29 -26.41 4.91
CA GLU A 105 18.98 -24.98 5.05
C GLU A 105 19.65 -24.11 3.97
N GLN A 106 20.87 -24.46 3.58
CA GLN A 106 21.59 -23.75 2.52
C GLN A 106 20.95 -24.00 1.15
N ILE A 107 20.48 -25.23 0.89
CA ILE A 107 19.73 -25.58 -0.33
C ILE A 107 18.42 -24.78 -0.39
N LEU A 108 17.68 -24.68 0.71
CA LEU A 108 16.47 -23.87 0.79
C LEU A 108 16.75 -22.39 0.53
N LEU A 109 17.81 -21.85 1.12
CA LEU A 109 18.23 -20.46 0.95
C LEU A 109 18.66 -20.19 -0.50
N LEU A 110 19.43 -21.08 -1.12
CA LEU A 110 19.81 -20.97 -2.53
C LEU A 110 18.61 -21.02 -3.46
N ALA A 111 17.66 -21.94 -3.22
CA ALA A 111 16.42 -21.99 -3.98
C ALA A 111 15.63 -20.67 -3.83
N ALA A 112 15.59 -20.09 -2.63
CA ALA A 112 14.97 -18.79 -2.39
C ALA A 112 15.71 -17.64 -3.10
N LYS A 113 17.05 -17.67 -3.17
CA LYS A 113 17.84 -16.69 -3.93
C LYS A 113 17.63 -16.83 -5.43
N GLU A 114 17.61 -18.05 -5.96
CA GLU A 114 17.39 -18.32 -7.38
C GLU A 114 15.98 -17.87 -7.81
N THR A 115 14.95 -18.22 -7.03
CA THR A 115 13.57 -17.80 -7.30
C THR A 115 13.43 -16.28 -7.25
N ASN A 116 14.09 -15.60 -6.30
CA ASN A 116 14.14 -14.14 -6.28
C ASN A 116 14.87 -13.53 -7.49
N LYS A 117 15.95 -14.15 -7.96
CA LYS A 117 16.67 -13.71 -9.17
C LYS A 117 15.78 -13.85 -10.41
N ARG A 118 15.11 -14.99 -10.57
CA ARG A 118 14.15 -15.23 -11.66
C ARG A 118 12.97 -14.25 -11.59
N ARG A 119 12.40 -14.02 -10.41
CA ARG A 119 11.34 -13.02 -10.18
C ARG A 119 11.76 -11.62 -10.62
N LYS A 120 12.97 -11.18 -10.24
CA LYS A 120 13.51 -9.87 -10.64
C LYS A 120 13.71 -9.78 -12.16
N SER A 121 14.20 -10.84 -12.80
CA SER A 121 14.37 -10.89 -14.26
C SER A 121 13.04 -10.80 -14.99
N LEU A 122 12.05 -11.62 -14.59
CA LEU A 122 10.70 -11.62 -15.16
C LEU A 122 10.03 -10.24 -15.02
N PHE A 123 10.15 -9.62 -13.85
CA PHE A 123 9.59 -8.28 -13.63
C PHE A 123 10.32 -7.19 -14.42
N LYS A 124 11.62 -7.38 -14.71
CA LYS A 124 12.38 -6.48 -15.59
C LYS A 124 11.89 -6.60 -17.04
N GLN A 125 11.69 -7.82 -17.54
CA GLN A 125 11.17 -8.09 -18.89
C GLN A 125 9.80 -7.44 -19.13
N HIS A 126 8.90 -7.54 -18.15
CA HIS A 126 7.57 -6.93 -18.23
C HIS A 126 7.50 -5.48 -17.71
N ASN A 127 8.64 -4.83 -17.46
CA ASN A 127 8.71 -3.44 -16.97
C ASN A 127 7.98 -3.15 -15.64
N VAL A 128 7.69 -4.17 -14.83
CA VAL A 128 6.94 -4.12 -13.57
C VAL A 128 7.82 -4.36 -12.35
N GLN A 129 8.93 -3.64 -12.25
CA GLN A 129 9.85 -3.75 -11.11
C GLN A 129 9.21 -3.24 -9.81
N GLY A 130 9.55 -3.85 -8.67
CA GLY A 130 8.95 -3.51 -7.37
C GLY A 130 9.12 -2.04 -6.96
N TRP A 131 10.27 -1.43 -7.26
CA TRP A 131 10.52 -0.02 -6.92
C TRP A 131 9.61 0.95 -7.70
N LYS A 132 9.15 0.58 -8.89
CA LYS A 132 8.18 1.39 -9.66
C LYS A 132 6.81 1.47 -8.96
N LEU A 133 6.50 0.53 -8.06
CA LEU A 133 5.30 0.57 -7.22
C LEU A 133 5.45 1.56 -6.06
N LEU A 134 6.68 1.93 -5.68
CA LEU A 134 6.97 2.89 -4.60
C LEU A 134 6.88 4.35 -5.08
N ILE A 135 6.67 4.59 -6.37
CA ILE A 135 6.56 5.93 -6.95
C ILE A 135 5.40 6.70 -6.31
N LEU A 136 4.19 6.11 -6.21
CA LEU A 136 3.06 6.84 -5.62
C LEU A 136 3.35 7.27 -4.17
N PRO A 137 3.75 6.39 -3.23
CA PRO A 137 4.15 6.81 -1.88
C PRO A 137 5.24 7.87 -1.87
N ALA A 138 6.23 7.77 -2.76
CA ALA A 138 7.35 8.72 -2.84
C ALA A 138 6.92 10.14 -3.21
N PHE A 139 5.85 10.32 -3.99
CA PHE A 139 5.28 11.65 -4.28
C PHE A 139 4.16 12.05 -3.32
N GLN A 140 3.36 11.08 -2.87
CA GLN A 140 2.23 11.32 -2.00
C GLN A 140 2.64 11.75 -0.59
N PHE A 141 3.67 11.14 -0.02
CA PHE A 141 4.12 11.46 1.33
C PHE A 141 4.69 12.88 1.42
N PRO A 142 5.62 13.34 0.55
CA PRO A 142 6.07 14.72 0.57
C PRO A 142 4.93 15.72 0.35
N LEU A 143 4.03 15.47 -0.61
CA LEU A 143 2.87 16.34 -0.81
C LEU A 143 2.01 16.44 0.45
N TRP A 144 1.78 15.31 1.13
CA TRP A 144 1.00 15.29 2.36
C TRP A 144 1.68 16.07 3.50
N VAL A 145 3.00 15.95 3.64
CA VAL A 145 3.80 16.72 4.61
C VAL A 145 3.78 18.21 4.28
N CYS A 146 4.05 18.58 3.02
CA CYS A 146 4.02 19.98 2.58
C CYS A 146 2.66 20.61 2.86
N MET A 147 1.55 19.96 2.48
CA MET A 147 0.22 20.48 2.76
C MET A 147 -0.06 20.58 4.26
N SER A 148 0.37 19.58 5.06
CA SER A 148 0.23 19.65 6.53
C SER A 148 0.99 20.84 7.12
N LEU A 149 2.22 21.11 6.65
CA LEU A 149 3.00 22.27 7.05
C LEU A 149 2.33 23.58 6.60
N THR A 150 1.74 23.63 5.39
CA THR A 150 1.05 24.84 4.93
C THR A 150 -0.17 25.18 5.77
N MET A 151 -1.00 24.20 6.14
CA MET A 151 -2.15 24.41 7.02
C MET A 151 -1.69 24.86 8.41
N ARG A 152 -0.60 24.25 8.88
CA ARG A 152 0.00 24.58 10.16
C ARG A 152 0.55 26.01 10.20
N ASP A 153 1.25 26.43 9.15
CA ASP A 153 1.79 27.79 9.03
C ASP A 153 0.65 28.81 8.87
N LEU A 154 -0.42 28.46 8.12
CA LEU A 154 -1.61 29.29 7.96
C LEU A 154 -2.29 29.59 9.30
N CYS A 155 -2.39 28.59 10.18
CA CYS A 155 -2.94 28.73 11.52
C CYS A 155 -1.94 29.24 12.57
N GLY A 156 -0.66 29.46 12.22
CA GLY A 156 0.38 29.86 13.18
C GLY A 156 0.79 28.77 14.18
N TRP A 157 0.46 27.50 13.90
CA TRP A 157 0.63 26.38 14.84
C TRP A 157 2.05 25.78 14.81
N THR A 158 3.07 26.46 15.32
CA THR A 158 4.43 25.90 15.41
C THR A 158 4.75 25.25 16.76
N SER A 159 5.59 24.20 16.75
CA SER A 159 5.72 23.24 17.84
C SER A 159 6.36 23.81 19.12
N TRP A 160 5.67 23.52 20.24
CA TRP A 160 6.10 23.36 21.63
C TRP A 160 6.36 24.55 22.57
N ASP A 161 6.62 25.79 22.12
CA ASP A 161 6.80 26.87 23.13
C ASP A 161 6.66 28.31 22.62
N THR A 162 5.82 28.57 21.61
CA THR A 162 5.62 29.97 21.18
C THR A 162 4.21 30.24 20.66
N MET A 163 3.35 30.69 21.56
CA MET A 163 2.01 31.26 21.32
C MET A 163 2.04 32.61 20.54
N SER A 164 3.04 32.84 19.68
CA SER A 164 3.36 34.19 19.15
C SER A 164 3.12 34.37 17.65
N LYS A 165 2.94 33.29 16.87
CA LYS A 165 2.61 33.45 15.44
C LYS A 165 1.11 33.57 15.27
N LYS A 166 0.65 34.79 14.99
CA LYS A 166 -0.72 35.02 14.51
C LYS A 166 -0.92 34.27 13.18
N PRO A 167 -2.13 33.79 12.89
CA PRO A 167 -2.49 33.25 11.59
C PRO A 167 -2.07 34.21 10.48
N LEU A 168 -1.60 33.66 9.37
CA LEU A 168 -1.14 34.47 8.24
C LEU A 168 -2.30 35.22 7.57
N ASP A 169 -3.52 34.73 7.72
CA ASP A 169 -4.74 35.40 7.28
C ASP A 169 -5.72 35.52 8.46
N PRO A 170 -6.07 36.74 8.90
CA PRO A 170 -7.02 36.97 9.99
C PRO A 170 -8.43 36.43 9.72
N SER A 171 -8.81 36.22 8.45
CA SER A 171 -10.13 35.68 8.10
C SER A 171 -10.35 34.26 8.62
N LEU A 172 -9.30 33.50 8.93
CA LEU A 172 -9.42 32.16 9.53
C LEU A 172 -10.14 32.16 10.89
N TYR A 173 -10.15 33.28 11.61
CA TYR A 173 -10.81 33.41 12.90
C TYR A 173 -12.34 33.46 12.81
N SER A 174 -12.87 33.90 11.67
CA SER A 174 -14.30 34.19 11.50
C SER A 174 -14.96 33.39 10.38
N GLU A 175 -14.20 32.82 9.45
CA GLU A 175 -14.71 32.06 8.30
C GLU A 175 -15.02 30.59 8.60
N GLY A 176 -15.48 30.30 9.81
CA GLY A 176 -16.01 28.99 10.15
C GLY A 176 -17.44 28.74 9.69
N ILE A 177 -17.91 27.50 9.83
CA ILE A 177 -19.30 27.14 9.55
C ILE A 177 -19.85 26.25 10.67
N ALA A 178 -21.13 26.45 11.00
CA ALA A 178 -21.85 25.72 12.05
C ALA A 178 -21.19 25.87 13.44
N TRP A 179 -20.67 24.78 14.02
CA TRP A 179 -20.15 24.77 15.41
C TRP A 179 -18.66 25.10 15.52
N PHE A 180 -17.94 25.25 14.39
CA PHE A 180 -16.54 25.65 14.37
C PHE A 180 -16.43 26.99 13.66
N SER A 181 -16.40 28.08 14.43
CA SER A 181 -16.31 29.45 13.89
C SER A 181 -14.87 29.87 13.58
N ASP A 182 -13.91 29.32 14.33
CA ASP A 182 -12.49 29.64 14.23
C ASP A 182 -11.71 28.39 13.77
N LEU A 183 -11.08 28.49 12.60
CA LEU A 183 -10.32 27.38 11.99
C LEU A 183 -8.94 27.16 12.62
N THR A 184 -8.49 28.08 13.49
CA THR A 184 -7.17 28.06 14.13
C THR A 184 -7.18 27.31 15.46
N THR A 185 -8.36 27.15 16.06
CA THR A 185 -8.58 26.38 17.28
C THR A 185 -8.84 24.90 16.96
N TYR A 186 -8.81 24.06 17.99
CA TYR A 186 -9.17 22.65 17.86
C TYR A 186 -10.70 22.46 17.81
N ASP A 187 -11.17 21.30 17.36
CA ASP A 187 -12.60 20.97 17.35
C ASP A 187 -13.13 20.79 18.78
N SER A 188 -13.97 21.72 19.26
CA SER A 188 -14.57 21.62 20.59
C SER A 188 -15.45 20.37 20.76
N LEU A 189 -16.12 19.94 19.68
CA LEU A 189 -17.00 18.77 19.70
C LEU A 189 -16.29 17.48 19.30
N HIS A 190 -15.03 17.55 18.86
CA HIS A 190 -14.23 16.42 18.40
C HIS A 190 -14.88 15.57 17.30
N VAL A 191 -15.84 16.13 16.55
CA VAL A 191 -16.54 15.46 15.44
C VAL A 191 -15.57 15.16 14.30
N PHE A 192 -14.71 16.11 13.93
CA PHE A 192 -13.74 15.94 12.84
C PHE A 192 -12.63 14.93 13.16
N PRO A 193 -11.99 14.95 14.35
CA PRO A 193 -11.07 13.89 14.78
C PRO A 193 -11.68 12.48 14.70
N ILE A 194 -12.92 12.30 15.18
CA ILE A 194 -13.62 11.01 15.12
C ILE A 194 -13.92 10.61 13.67
N ALA A 195 -14.43 11.53 12.86
CA ALA A 195 -14.70 11.29 11.44
C ALA A 195 -13.42 10.93 10.67
N LEU A 196 -12.31 11.63 10.94
CA LEU A 196 -10.98 11.33 10.40
C LEU A 196 -10.56 9.90 10.76
N GLY A 197 -10.71 9.52 12.03
CA GLY A 197 -10.41 8.17 12.51
C GLY A 197 -11.22 7.10 11.78
N ILE A 198 -12.54 7.28 11.65
CA ILE A 198 -13.43 6.34 10.96
C ILE A 198 -13.03 6.20 9.48
N VAL A 199 -12.90 7.31 8.75
CA VAL A 199 -12.54 7.28 7.32
C VAL A 199 -11.15 6.66 7.10
N ALA A 200 -10.20 6.97 7.99
CA ALA A 200 -8.86 6.41 7.94
C ALA A 200 -8.84 4.90 8.22
N LEU A 201 -9.65 4.42 9.19
CA LEU A 201 -9.83 3.00 9.46
C LEU A 201 -10.45 2.28 8.25
N CYS A 202 -11.51 2.84 7.65
CA CYS A 202 -12.11 2.28 6.43
C CYS A 202 -11.08 2.16 5.30
N ASN A 203 -10.25 3.19 5.09
CA ASN A 203 -9.15 3.15 4.13
C ASN A 203 -8.13 2.04 4.42
N ALA A 204 -7.69 1.93 5.68
CA ALA A 204 -6.73 0.91 6.10
C ALA A 204 -7.31 -0.51 5.89
N GLU A 205 -8.57 -0.74 6.25
CA GLU A 205 -9.23 -2.03 6.04
C GLU A 205 -9.38 -2.37 4.56
N PHE A 206 -9.77 -1.40 3.74
CA PHE A 206 -9.91 -1.59 2.30
C PHE A 206 -8.58 -1.98 1.64
N MET A 207 -7.49 -1.32 2.05
CA MET A 207 -6.15 -1.63 1.57
C MET A 207 -5.70 -3.03 2.03
N MET A 208 -5.99 -3.39 3.27
CA MET A 208 -5.68 -4.72 3.80
C MET A 208 -6.44 -5.83 3.07
N LYS A 209 -7.75 -5.66 2.83
CA LYS A 209 -8.54 -6.61 2.06
C LYS A 209 -8.04 -6.70 0.61
N THR A 210 -7.68 -5.58 -0.01
CA THR A 210 -7.05 -5.56 -1.35
C THR A 210 -5.76 -6.39 -1.37
N HIS A 211 -4.90 -6.23 -0.38
CA HIS A 211 -3.65 -6.98 -0.30
C HIS A 211 -3.86 -8.48 -0.01
N GLN A 212 -4.93 -8.86 0.68
CA GLN A 212 -5.30 -10.26 0.86
C GLN A 212 -5.71 -10.92 -0.46
N LEU A 213 -6.44 -10.20 -1.32
CA LEU A 213 -6.85 -10.71 -2.65
C LEU A 213 -5.70 -10.84 -3.65
N LEU A 214 -4.59 -10.14 -3.43
CA LEU A 214 -3.37 -10.25 -4.23
C LEU A 214 -2.56 -11.52 -3.93
N ARG A 215 -2.85 -12.20 -2.82
CA ARG A 215 -2.10 -13.40 -2.42
C ARG A 215 -2.88 -14.66 -2.77
N PRO A 216 -2.23 -15.68 -3.36
CA PRO A 216 -2.82 -17.00 -3.47
C PRO A 216 -3.22 -17.49 -2.08
N ARG A 217 -4.42 -18.06 -1.94
CA ARG A 217 -4.95 -18.60 -0.69
C ARG A 217 -4.18 -19.87 -0.31
N THR A 218 -2.96 -19.72 0.18
CA THR A 218 -2.21 -20.81 0.80
C THR A 218 -2.83 -21.09 2.16
N LYS A 219 -2.98 -22.38 2.54
CA LYS A 219 -3.46 -22.75 3.87
C LYS A 219 -2.60 -22.03 4.92
N ARG A 220 -3.21 -21.13 5.70
CA ARG A 220 -2.55 -20.45 6.83
C ARG A 220 -1.96 -21.53 7.75
N ARG A 221 -0.64 -21.56 7.92
CA ARG A 221 -0.02 -22.26 9.06
C ARG A 221 -0.23 -21.37 10.28
N SER A 222 -1.14 -21.77 11.17
CA SER A 222 -1.90 -20.89 12.08
C SER A 222 -1.15 -20.32 13.29
N LEU A 223 0.18 -20.27 13.31
CA LEU A 223 0.93 -19.97 14.55
C LEU A 223 2.06 -18.94 14.39
N ARG A 224 2.27 -18.35 13.21
CA ARG A 224 3.30 -17.31 13.04
C ARG A 224 2.66 -16.03 12.51
N PRO A 225 2.78 -14.87 13.20
CA PRO A 225 2.29 -13.60 12.68
C PRO A 225 3.00 -13.32 11.35
N THR A 226 2.23 -13.19 10.28
CA THR A 226 2.80 -12.88 8.96
C THR A 226 3.15 -11.39 8.94
N VAL A 227 4.19 -11.00 8.20
CA VAL A 227 4.53 -9.58 7.98
C VAL A 227 3.33 -8.76 7.51
N SER A 228 2.40 -9.36 6.78
CA SER A 228 1.14 -8.71 6.37
C SER A 228 0.15 -8.49 7.52
N ASP A 229 0.07 -9.42 8.47
CA ASP A 229 -0.82 -9.28 9.63
C ASP A 229 -0.25 -8.21 10.58
N ALA A 230 1.08 -8.20 10.78
CA ALA A 230 1.77 -7.14 11.51
C ALA A 230 1.57 -5.77 10.85
N LEU A 231 1.75 -5.66 9.53
CA LEU A 231 1.52 -4.42 8.79
C LEU A 231 0.07 -3.93 8.91
N GLY A 232 -0.89 -4.85 8.93
CA GLY A 232 -2.30 -4.53 9.18
C GLY A 232 -2.53 -3.93 10.56
N ASN A 233 -2.01 -4.57 11.61
CA ASN A 233 -2.12 -4.06 12.98
C ASN A 233 -1.39 -2.72 13.15
N MET A 234 -0.20 -2.58 12.56
CA MET A 234 0.55 -1.30 12.55
C MET A 234 -0.25 -0.19 11.87
N SER A 235 -0.93 -0.46 10.75
CA SER A 235 -1.75 0.55 10.07
C SER A 235 -2.90 1.03 10.96
N LYS A 236 -3.58 0.12 11.68
CA LYS A 236 -4.66 0.48 12.62
C LYS A 236 -4.13 1.30 13.80
N MET A 237 -2.99 0.91 14.36
CA MET A 237 -2.33 1.67 15.44
C MET A 237 -1.92 3.07 14.97
N SER A 238 -1.40 3.21 13.73
CA SER A 238 -1.04 4.52 13.17
C SER A 238 -2.25 5.44 13.00
N VAL A 239 -3.42 4.88 12.67
CA VAL A 239 -4.67 5.64 12.59
C VAL A 239 -5.10 6.12 13.98
N ALA A 240 -5.01 5.27 15.00
CA ALA A 240 -5.34 5.68 16.38
C ALA A 240 -4.42 6.80 16.89
N ILE A 241 -3.12 6.73 16.60
CA ILE A 241 -2.15 7.79 16.95
C ILE A 241 -2.48 9.09 16.20
N LEU A 242 -2.75 9.02 14.90
CA LEU A 242 -3.14 10.19 14.12
C LEU A 242 -4.43 10.83 14.65
N MET A 243 -5.40 10.02 15.05
CA MET A 243 -6.64 10.48 15.67
C MET A 243 -6.38 11.22 16.99
N ALA A 244 -5.53 10.68 17.87
CA ALA A 244 -5.14 11.35 19.11
C ALA A 244 -4.43 12.69 18.86
N ILE A 245 -3.51 12.74 17.89
CA ILE A 245 -2.85 14.00 17.50
C ILE A 245 -3.87 15.01 16.96
N SER A 246 -4.86 14.55 16.19
CA SER A 246 -5.87 15.43 15.61
C SER A 246 -6.79 16.10 16.64
N MET A 247 -6.93 15.55 17.85
CA MET A 247 -7.71 16.19 18.92
C MET A 247 -7.10 17.51 19.39
N HIS A 248 -5.78 17.67 19.25
CA HIS A 248 -5.05 18.89 19.66
C HIS A 248 -4.60 19.73 18.46
N ALA A 249 -4.98 19.34 17.25
CA ALA A 249 -4.60 20.04 16.03
C ALA A 249 -5.62 21.15 15.68
N PRO A 250 -5.17 22.23 15.02
CA PRO A 250 -6.07 23.25 14.47
C PRO A 250 -7.08 22.65 13.49
N MET A 251 -8.29 23.18 13.49
CA MET A 251 -9.41 22.73 12.67
C MET A 251 -9.08 22.72 11.17
N ALA A 252 -8.37 23.73 10.65
CA ALA A 252 -7.93 23.74 9.25
C ALA A 252 -7.08 22.52 8.87
N LEU A 253 -6.17 22.10 9.76
CA LEU A 253 -5.30 20.95 9.55
C LEU A 253 -6.10 19.64 9.58
N VAL A 254 -7.02 19.50 10.54
CA VAL A 254 -7.90 18.33 10.64
C VAL A 254 -8.85 18.23 9.45
N LEU A 255 -9.36 19.36 8.96
CA LEU A 255 -10.21 19.44 7.76
C LEU A 255 -9.44 19.00 6.50
N TYR A 256 -8.19 19.44 6.36
CA TYR A 256 -7.29 18.96 5.32
C TYR A 256 -7.06 17.43 5.43
N TRP A 257 -6.73 16.91 6.61
CA TRP A 257 -6.52 15.47 6.79
C TRP A 257 -7.79 14.67 6.47
N THR A 258 -8.94 15.14 6.92
CA THR A 258 -10.24 14.47 6.69
C THR A 258 -10.59 14.45 5.21
N SER A 259 -10.47 15.58 4.51
CA SER A 259 -10.70 15.66 3.06
C SER A 259 -9.70 14.81 2.27
N SER A 260 -8.42 14.77 2.65
CA SER A 260 -7.41 13.91 2.02
C SER A 260 -7.71 12.42 2.22
N GLN A 261 -8.18 12.01 3.40
CA GLN A 261 -8.58 10.63 3.67
C GLN A 261 -9.86 10.25 2.92
N ALA A 262 -10.85 11.15 2.86
CA ALA A 262 -12.07 10.95 2.09
C ALA A 262 -11.77 10.77 0.60
N TYR A 263 -10.93 11.65 0.02
CA TYR A 263 -10.47 11.51 -1.36
C TYR A 263 -9.81 10.15 -1.60
N SER A 264 -8.93 9.72 -0.68
CA SER A 264 -8.24 8.43 -0.80
C SER A 264 -9.22 7.25 -0.78
N LEU A 265 -10.28 7.32 0.02
CA LEU A 265 -11.32 6.28 0.07
C LEU A 265 -12.10 6.21 -1.24
N VAL A 266 -12.56 7.36 -1.73
CA VAL A 266 -13.27 7.47 -3.01
C VAL A 266 -12.38 6.97 -4.15
N GLN A 267 -11.13 7.41 -4.21
CA GLN A 267 -10.15 6.96 -5.20
C GLN A 267 -9.96 5.43 -5.14
N ASN A 268 -9.81 4.85 -3.95
CA ASN A 268 -9.62 3.42 -3.77
C ASN A 268 -10.84 2.62 -4.25
N ILE A 269 -12.05 3.09 -3.93
CA ILE A 269 -13.30 2.49 -4.40
C ILE A 269 -13.41 2.57 -5.93
N LEU A 270 -13.20 3.76 -6.50
CA LEU A 270 -13.24 3.98 -7.96
C LEU A 270 -12.22 3.11 -8.70
N LEU A 271 -10.98 3.05 -8.23
CA LEU A 271 -9.94 2.22 -8.83
C LEU A 271 -10.22 0.72 -8.70
N GLN A 272 -10.90 0.26 -7.65
CA GLN A 272 -11.34 -1.14 -7.56
C GLN A 272 -12.46 -1.46 -8.53
N THR A 273 -13.41 -0.54 -8.70
CA THR A 273 -14.54 -0.71 -9.62
C THR A 273 -14.08 -0.68 -11.08
N MET A 274 -13.23 0.28 -11.45
CA MET A 274 -12.78 0.49 -12.84
C MET A 274 -11.60 -0.40 -13.23
N LEU A 275 -10.66 -0.65 -12.31
CA LEU A 275 -9.41 -1.40 -12.56
C LEU A 275 -9.15 -2.43 -11.44
N PRO A 276 -9.94 -3.51 -11.36
CA PRO A 276 -9.78 -4.54 -10.33
C PRO A 276 -8.44 -5.28 -10.45
N ILE A 277 -7.83 -5.62 -9.31
CA ILE A 277 -6.54 -6.34 -9.22
C ILE A 277 -6.74 -7.73 -8.59
N ASN A 278 -7.87 -8.38 -8.84
CA ASN A 278 -8.18 -9.62 -8.15
C ASN A 278 -7.42 -10.77 -8.81
N TYR A 279 -6.69 -11.54 -7.99
CA TYR A 279 -6.15 -12.84 -8.41
C TYR A 279 -7.23 -13.93 -8.31
N THR A 280 -8.08 -13.84 -7.28
CA THR A 280 -9.23 -14.72 -7.09
C THR A 280 -10.44 -14.24 -7.89
N PRO A 281 -11.41 -15.12 -8.20
CA PRO A 281 -12.67 -14.72 -8.84
C PRO A 281 -13.54 -13.81 -7.94
N GLU A 282 -13.20 -13.71 -6.66
CA GLU A 282 -13.92 -12.90 -5.69
C GLU A 282 -13.59 -11.41 -5.85
N ARG A 283 -14.63 -10.59 -5.97
CA ARG A 283 -14.52 -9.13 -5.98
C ARG A 283 -14.75 -8.59 -4.58
N LEU A 284 -14.02 -7.52 -4.22
CA LEU A 284 -14.25 -6.76 -2.98
C LEU A 284 -15.68 -6.26 -2.87
N ILE A 285 -16.21 -5.79 -3.99
CA ILE A 285 -17.57 -5.30 -4.13
C ILE A 285 -18.22 -6.21 -5.17
N ASP A 286 -18.92 -7.24 -4.70
CA ASP A 286 -19.68 -8.17 -5.54
C ASP A 286 -21.18 -7.92 -5.31
N TYR A 287 -21.73 -6.98 -6.07
CA TYR A 287 -23.15 -6.62 -6.00
C TYR A 287 -24.08 -7.81 -6.23
N LYS A 288 -23.63 -8.87 -6.91
CA LYS A 288 -24.44 -10.09 -7.11
C LYS A 288 -24.51 -10.95 -5.86
N LYS A 289 -23.42 -11.03 -5.09
CA LYS A 289 -23.38 -11.74 -3.79
C LYS A 289 -23.99 -10.95 -2.64
N LEU A 290 -24.08 -9.62 -2.76
CA LEU A 290 -24.70 -8.75 -1.76
C LEU A 290 -26.24 -8.78 -1.80
N LYS A 291 -26.85 -9.41 -2.82
CA LYS A 291 -28.31 -9.62 -2.85
C LYS A 291 -28.69 -10.67 -1.83
N ALA A 292 -29.47 -10.27 -0.83
CA ALA A 292 -30.14 -11.22 0.05
C ALA A 292 -31.09 -12.10 -0.79
N PRO A 293 -31.27 -13.39 -0.43
CA PRO A 293 -32.16 -14.30 -1.16
C PRO A 293 -33.60 -13.74 -1.29
N ASP A 294 -34.04 -12.94 -0.31
CA ASP A 294 -35.39 -12.34 -0.28
C ASP A 294 -35.45 -10.93 -0.89
N SER A 295 -34.37 -10.45 -1.53
CA SER A 295 -34.34 -9.08 -2.06
C SER A 295 -35.15 -8.93 -3.34
N LYS A 296 -36.22 -8.13 -3.30
CA LYS A 296 -36.96 -7.70 -4.49
C LYS A 296 -36.25 -6.51 -5.15
N PRO A 297 -36.06 -6.50 -6.48
CA PRO A 297 -35.41 -5.38 -7.16
C PRO A 297 -36.30 -4.14 -7.08
N VAL A 298 -35.75 -3.03 -6.56
CA VAL A 298 -36.44 -1.73 -6.44
C VAL A 298 -36.64 -1.07 -7.82
N ILE A 299 -35.79 -1.41 -8.78
CA ILE A 299 -35.90 -0.94 -10.17
C ILE A 299 -36.57 -2.04 -10.97
N ASN A 300 -37.78 -1.77 -11.46
CA ASN A 300 -38.50 -2.71 -12.32
C ASN A 300 -37.74 -2.84 -13.65
N GLN A 301 -37.09 -3.98 -13.89
CA GLN A 301 -36.27 -4.21 -15.08
C GLN A 301 -37.12 -4.51 -16.33
N GLU A 302 -38.45 -4.62 -16.21
CA GLU A 302 -39.36 -4.95 -17.31
C GLU A 302 -39.41 -3.88 -18.41
N SER A 303 -39.07 -2.61 -18.13
CA SER A 303 -39.14 -1.54 -19.13
C SER A 303 -37.96 -1.47 -20.11
N ARG A 304 -36.90 -2.28 -19.93
CA ARG A 304 -35.71 -2.27 -20.80
C ARG A 304 -35.71 -3.35 -21.89
N SER A 305 -36.80 -4.09 -22.06
CA SER A 305 -36.93 -5.11 -23.11
C SER A 305 -37.57 -4.62 -24.42
N ASN A 306 -37.97 -3.34 -24.49
CA ASN A 306 -38.64 -2.74 -25.66
C ASN A 306 -37.93 -1.52 -26.26
N LEU A 307 -36.59 -1.48 -26.22
CA LEU A 307 -35.76 -0.53 -26.99
C LEU A 307 -34.54 -1.25 -27.56
#